data_AF-A0A1X7VJ49-F1
#
_entry.id   AF-A0A1X7VJ49-F1
#
_cell.length_a   1.000
_cell.length_b   1.000
_cell.length_c   1.000
_cell.angle_alpha   90.00
_cell.angle_beta   90.00
_cell.angle_gamma   90.00
#
_symmetry.space_group_name_H-M   'P 1'
#
loop_
_entity.id
_entity.type
_entity.pdbx_description
1 polymer ?
#
loop_
_entity_poly.entity_id
_entity_poly.type
_entity_poly.pdbx_seq_one_letter_code
_entity_poly.pdbx_strand_id
1 'polypeptide(L)'
;MMVLNICLSKIEPIENIELVSDNEELQEICEAMPIAEGKISAVLNTNEYQVCISCTGNVNLINDHIGQCIKCFATVKLSKYGSHKSAHFINTSASGKNWQLMAYNDMLLLMTAGIDGGSVMEKLLNIGSIKLLTTPIMSLKQLCMTVKQLNLII
;
A
#
# COMPACT_ATOMS: atom_id res chain seq x y z
N MET A 1 7.06 -17.36 -0.76
CA MET A 1 6.17 -16.53 -1.60
C MET A 1 5.23 -15.78 -0.68
N MET A 2 5.20 -14.45 -0.76
CA MET A 2 4.31 -13.62 0.05
C MET A 2 3.11 -13.15 -0.79
N VAL A 3 1.90 -13.28 -0.27
CA VAL A 3 0.65 -12.83 -0.92
C VAL A 3 0.09 -11.63 -0.17
N LEU A 4 -0.22 -10.56 -0.90
CA LEU A 4 -0.66 -9.26 -0.39
C LEU A 4 -1.94 -8.85 -1.12
N ASN A 5 -3.04 -8.67 -0.38
CA ASN A 5 -4.28 -8.14 -0.93
C ASN A 5 -4.23 -6.61 -0.98
N ILE A 6 -4.41 -6.02 -2.15
CA ILE A 6 -4.49 -4.58 -2.41
C ILE A 6 -5.94 -4.17 -2.64
N CYS A 7 -6.39 -3.13 -1.92
CA CYS A 7 -7.58 -2.36 -2.27
C CYS A 7 -7.19 -1.15 -3.14
N LEU A 8 -7.64 -1.12 -4.39
CA LEU A 8 -7.54 0.06 -5.27
C LEU A 8 -8.62 1.09 -4.87
N SER A 9 -8.24 2.35 -4.68
CA SER A 9 -9.19 3.44 -4.42
C SER A 9 -9.67 4.07 -5.73
N LYS A 10 -11.01 4.20 -5.86
CA LYS A 10 -11.81 4.96 -6.84
C LYS A 10 -11.52 4.71 -8.34
N ILE A 11 -12.37 3.91 -8.97
CA ILE A 11 -12.77 4.11 -10.37
C ILE A 11 -14.09 4.86 -10.32
N GLU A 12 -14.16 6.04 -10.95
CA GLU A 12 -15.40 6.78 -11.08
C GLU A 12 -16.37 6.01 -11.99
N PRO A 13 -17.64 5.82 -11.59
CA PRO A 13 -18.61 5.13 -12.43
C PRO A 13 -18.90 5.95 -13.70
N ILE A 14 -18.87 5.29 -14.86
CA ILE A 14 -19.40 5.88 -16.10
C ILE A 14 -20.93 5.78 -16.00
N GLU A 15 -21.60 6.92 -15.84
CA GLU A 15 -23.05 6.99 -15.96
C GLU A 15 -23.44 6.85 -17.45
N ASN A 16 -24.47 6.02 -17.72
CA ASN A 16 -25.07 5.69 -19.04
C ASN A 16 -24.55 4.45 -19.77
N ILE A 17 -24.65 3.27 -19.15
CA ILE A 17 -24.83 2.02 -19.90
C ILE A 17 -26.18 1.43 -19.48
N GLU A 18 -27.16 1.48 -20.37
CA GLU A 18 -28.40 0.71 -20.24
C GLU A 18 -28.04 -0.78 -20.37
N LEU A 19 -28.03 -1.49 -19.24
CA LEU A 19 -27.86 -2.94 -19.20
C LEU A 19 -29.18 -3.60 -19.62
N VAL A 20 -29.21 -4.18 -20.82
CA VAL A 20 -30.18 -5.21 -21.18
C VAL A 20 -29.47 -6.56 -21.10
N SER A 21 -29.87 -7.41 -20.16
CA SER A 21 -30.09 -8.85 -20.41
C SER A 21 -30.65 -9.53 -19.18
N ASP A 22 -31.81 -10.13 -19.34
CA ASP A 22 -32.28 -11.23 -18.50
C ASP A 22 -31.31 -12.42 -18.64
N ASN A 23 -31.03 -13.12 -17.54
CA ASN A 23 -30.98 -14.60 -17.41
C ASN A 23 -29.92 -15.08 -16.40
N GLU A 24 -30.40 -15.82 -15.40
CA GLU A 24 -29.75 -16.81 -14.52
C GLU A 24 -28.56 -16.42 -13.62
N GLU A 25 -28.72 -16.77 -12.33
CA GLU A 25 -27.76 -16.64 -11.22
C GLU A 25 -26.40 -17.29 -11.54
N LEU A 26 -25.45 -16.51 -12.05
CA LEU A 26 -24.04 -16.83 -11.97
C LEU A 26 -23.55 -16.44 -10.56
N GLN A 27 -23.33 -17.43 -9.70
CA GLN A 27 -22.38 -17.29 -8.60
C GLN A 27 -21.00 -17.04 -9.23
N GLU A 28 -20.67 -15.76 -9.46
CA GLU A 28 -19.31 -15.34 -9.77
C GLU A 28 -18.41 -15.75 -8.59
N ILE A 29 -17.69 -16.87 -8.77
CA ILE A 29 -16.49 -17.15 -7.99
C ILE A 29 -15.51 -16.04 -8.38
N CYS A 30 -15.52 -14.96 -7.60
CA CYS A 30 -14.64 -13.81 -7.76
C CYS A 30 -13.19 -14.22 -7.42
N GLU A 31 -12.51 -14.88 -8.35
CA GLU A 31 -11.10 -15.20 -8.21
C GLU A 31 -10.26 -13.91 -8.22
N ALA A 32 -9.52 -13.68 -7.13
CA ALA A 32 -8.66 -12.52 -7.01
C ALA A 32 -7.55 -12.55 -8.06
N MET A 33 -7.58 -11.63 -9.03
CA MET A 33 -6.56 -11.53 -10.07
C MET A 33 -5.29 -10.80 -9.56
N PRO A 34 -4.07 -11.30 -9.87
CA PRO A 34 -2.84 -10.62 -9.49
C PRO A 34 -2.60 -9.36 -10.33
N ILE A 35 -2.48 -8.19 -9.69
CA ILE A 35 -2.07 -6.94 -10.37
C ILE A 35 -0.57 -6.95 -10.68
N ALA A 36 0.23 -7.45 -9.73
CA ALA A 36 1.68 -7.42 -9.81
C ALA A 36 2.26 -8.63 -9.08
N GLU A 37 3.00 -9.45 -9.81
CA GLU A 37 3.69 -10.62 -9.28
C GLU A 37 5.16 -10.54 -9.70
N GLY A 38 6.07 -10.67 -8.73
CA GLY A 38 7.49 -10.49 -9.00
C GLY A 38 8.36 -10.50 -7.76
N LYS A 39 9.60 -10.07 -7.92
CA LYS A 39 10.56 -9.85 -6.83
C LYS A 39 10.80 -8.35 -6.64
N ILE A 40 11.02 -7.91 -5.40
CA ILE A 40 11.55 -6.57 -5.13
C ILE A 40 12.97 -6.48 -5.70
N SER A 41 13.13 -5.71 -6.78
CA SER A 41 14.42 -5.52 -7.45
C SER A 41 15.19 -4.33 -6.91
N ALA A 42 14.49 -3.32 -6.39
CA ALA A 42 15.11 -2.15 -5.77
C ALA A 42 14.19 -1.51 -4.72
N VAL A 43 14.77 -0.93 -3.67
CA VAL A 43 14.08 -0.02 -2.75
C VAL A 43 14.60 1.38 -3.03
N LEU A 44 13.70 2.28 -3.45
CA LEU A 44 14.02 3.63 -3.88
C LEU A 44 14.21 4.56 -2.69
N ASN A 45 13.31 4.49 -1.70
CA ASN A 45 13.45 5.19 -0.43
C ASN A 45 12.62 4.53 0.67
N THR A 46 12.96 4.87 1.90
CA THR A 46 12.13 4.65 3.09
C THR A 46 11.99 5.96 3.83
N ASN A 47 10.77 6.32 4.19
CA ASN A 47 10.49 7.55 4.92
C ASN A 47 9.89 7.21 6.29
N GLU A 48 10.28 7.98 7.30
CA GLU A 48 9.63 7.96 8.61
C GLU A 48 8.72 9.17 8.73
N TYR A 49 7.53 8.97 9.27
CA TYR A 49 6.56 10.04 9.45
C TYR A 49 5.84 9.89 10.79
N GLN A 50 5.44 11.03 11.35
CA GLN A 50 4.78 11.09 12.64
C GLN A 50 3.27 11.11 12.45
N VAL A 51 2.56 10.31 13.25
CA VAL A 51 1.10 10.25 13.26
C VAL A 51 0.53 10.58 14.63
N CYS A 52 -0.65 11.18 14.62
CA CYS A 52 -1.42 11.47 15.83
C CYS A 52 -1.95 10.16 16.41
N ILE A 53 -1.63 9.86 17.68
CA ILE A 53 -2.10 8.65 18.37
C ILE A 53 -3.64 8.57 18.39
N SER A 54 -4.32 9.70 18.50
CA SER A 54 -5.78 9.72 18.63
C SER A 54 -6.54 9.44 17.33
N CYS A 55 -5.99 9.80 16.16
CA CYS A 55 -6.76 9.77 14.90
C CYS A 55 -5.98 9.27 13.68
N THR A 56 -4.74 8.83 13.89
CA THR A 56 -3.76 8.33 12.91
C THR A 56 -3.44 9.30 11.75
N GLY A 57 -3.89 10.55 11.84
CA GLY A 57 -3.55 11.59 10.87
C GLY A 57 -2.09 12.03 11.00
N ASN A 58 -1.49 12.40 9.87
CA ASN A 58 -0.11 12.90 9.85
C ASN A 58 0.05 14.14 10.74
N VAL A 59 1.25 14.31 11.27
CA VAL A 59 1.60 15.43 12.14
C VAL A 59 2.68 16.26 11.48
N ASN A 60 2.42 17.56 11.35
CA ASN A 60 3.43 18.53 10.96
C ASN A 60 4.14 19.03 12.23
N LEU A 61 5.47 19.00 12.23
CA LEU A 61 6.25 19.52 13.35
C LEU A 61 6.17 21.05 13.34
N ILE A 62 5.87 21.63 14.52
CA ILE A 62 5.97 23.06 14.75
C ILE A 62 7.36 23.39 15.31
N ASN A 63 7.87 22.52 16.19
CA ASN A 63 9.23 22.57 16.73
C ASN A 63 9.69 21.17 17.20
N ASP A 64 10.88 21.10 17.80
CA ASP A 64 11.51 19.86 18.28
C ASP A 64 10.79 19.16 19.43
N HIS A 65 9.68 19.70 19.94
CA HIS A 65 8.89 19.08 21.01
C HIS A 65 7.38 19.03 20.75
N ILE A 66 6.89 19.72 19.73
CA ILE A 66 5.46 19.95 19.49
C ILE A 66 5.18 19.91 17.99
N GLY A 67 4.05 19.31 17.64
CA GLY A 67 3.51 19.27 16.29
C GLY A 67 2.00 19.36 16.30
N GLN A 68 1.43 19.57 15.13
CA GLN A 68 -0.01 19.67 14.91
C GLN A 68 -0.48 18.56 13.98
N CYS A 69 -1.52 17.85 14.41
CA CYS A 69 -2.16 16.87 13.55
C CYS A 69 -2.93 17.56 12.41
N ILE A 70 -2.69 17.17 11.16
CA ILE A 70 -3.39 17.76 10.01
C ILE A 70 -4.87 17.37 9.92
N LYS A 71 -5.26 16.28 10.60
CA LYS A 71 -6.61 15.70 10.51
C LYS A 71 -7.56 16.24 11.58
N CYS A 72 -7.11 16.32 12.82
CA CYS A 72 -7.93 16.81 13.94
C CYS A 72 -7.48 18.17 14.48
N PHE A 73 -6.44 18.79 13.89
CA PHE A 73 -5.85 20.07 14.30
C PHE A 73 -5.36 20.14 15.75
N ALA A 74 -5.36 19.02 16.47
CA ALA A 74 -4.86 18.93 17.82
C ALA A 74 -3.36 19.22 17.85
N THR A 75 -2.94 20.00 18.85
CA THR A 75 -1.53 20.16 19.19
C THR A 75 -1.10 19.00 20.07
N VAL A 76 0.00 18.37 19.71
CA VAL A 76 0.45 17.10 20.28
C VAL A 76 1.92 17.24 20.66
N LYS A 77 2.37 16.52 21.70
CA LYS A 77 3.76 16.52 22.15
C LYS A 77 4.55 15.41 21.46
N LEU A 78 5.85 15.62 21.23
CA LEU A 78 6.74 14.63 20.57
C LEU A 78 6.81 13.27 21.26
N SER A 79 6.68 13.22 22.59
CA SER A 79 6.57 11.97 23.33
C SER A 79 5.23 11.22 23.13
N LYS A 80 4.29 11.79 22.38
CA LYS A 80 2.94 11.25 22.17
C LYS A 80 2.58 11.11 20.68
N TYR A 81 3.56 10.79 19.83
CA TYR A 81 3.31 10.36 18.45
C TYR A 81 3.49 8.86 18.26
N GLY A 82 2.78 8.33 17.27
CA GLY A 82 3.19 7.08 16.64
C GLY A 82 4.25 7.37 15.58
N SER A 83 5.35 6.62 15.59
CA SER A 83 6.35 6.66 14.52
C SER A 83 5.99 5.61 13.48
N HIS A 84 5.60 6.06 12.29
CA HIS A 84 5.22 5.19 11.19
C HIS A 84 6.28 5.23 10.07
N LYS A 85 6.32 4.19 9.24
CA LYS A 85 7.23 4.11 8.10
C LYS A 85 6.49 3.91 6.79
N SER A 86 7.06 4.39 5.71
CA SER A 86 6.66 4.06 4.34
C SER A 86 7.88 3.71 3.50
N ALA A 87 7.66 2.95 2.43
CA ALA A 87 8.72 2.56 1.50
C ALA A 87 8.22 2.64 0.07
N HIS A 88 9.06 3.17 -0.79
CA HIS A 88 8.87 3.16 -2.24
C HIS A 88 9.86 2.18 -2.84
N PHE A 89 9.37 1.19 -3.58
CA PHE A 89 10.19 0.12 -4.14
C PHE A 89 9.69 -0.33 -5.51
N ILE A 90 10.56 -1.02 -6.25
CA ILE A 90 10.28 -1.59 -7.56
C ILE A 90 10.08 -3.08 -7.41
N ASN A 91 8.95 -3.57 -7.93
CA ASN A 91 8.69 -4.98 -8.13
C ASN A 91 8.88 -5.32 -9.61
N THR A 92 9.63 -6.38 -9.91
CA THR A 92 9.93 -6.82 -11.28
C THR A 92 9.38 -8.23 -11.49
N SER A 93 8.54 -8.42 -12.51
CA SER A 93 8.04 -9.75 -12.88
C SER A 93 9.11 -10.60 -13.54
N ALA A 94 8.83 -11.90 -13.64
CA ALA A 94 9.62 -12.81 -14.47
C ALA A 94 9.69 -12.38 -15.95
N SER A 95 8.68 -11.66 -16.46
CA SER A 95 8.65 -11.12 -17.82
C SER A 95 9.39 -9.78 -17.99
N GLY A 96 10.02 -9.26 -16.92
CA GLY A 96 10.76 -7.99 -16.94
C GLY A 96 9.88 -6.74 -16.79
N LYS A 97 8.59 -6.89 -16.52
CA LYS A 97 7.67 -5.77 -16.26
C LYS A 97 7.94 -5.19 -14.87
N ASN A 98 8.01 -3.87 -14.78
CA ASN A 98 8.30 -3.16 -13.53
C ASN A 98 7.08 -2.40 -13.00
N TRP A 99 6.83 -2.53 -11.70
CA TRP A 99 5.85 -1.74 -10.97
C TRP A 99 6.52 -0.93 -9.88
N GLN A 100 6.20 0.35 -9.81
CA GLN A 100 6.51 1.18 -8.65
C GLN A 100 5.41 1.02 -7.62
N LEU A 101 5.80 0.62 -6.41
CA LEU A 101 4.90 0.31 -5.31
C LEU A 101 5.25 1.15 -4.09
N MET A 102 4.23 1.71 -3.48
CA MET A 102 4.35 2.40 -2.20
C MET A 102 3.60 1.63 -1.12
N ALA A 103 4.32 1.20 -0.09
CA ALA A 103 3.73 0.55 1.09
C ALA A 103 3.85 1.48 2.31
N TYR A 104 2.77 1.57 3.07
CA TYR A 104 2.69 2.33 4.32
C TYR A 104 2.77 1.39 5.52
N ASN A 105 2.82 1.98 6.72
CA ASN A 105 3.17 1.32 7.97
C ASN A 105 2.62 -0.09 8.15
N ASP A 106 1.30 -0.26 8.13
CA ASP A 106 0.68 -1.55 8.45
C ASP A 106 1.03 -2.61 7.41
N MET A 107 1.08 -2.22 6.13
CA MET A 107 1.50 -3.10 5.05
C MET A 107 2.98 -3.46 5.16
N LEU A 108 3.84 -2.50 5.49
CA LEU A 108 5.26 -2.76 5.71
C LEU A 108 5.50 -3.70 6.88
N LEU A 109 4.76 -3.55 7.98
CA LEU A 109 4.85 -4.45 9.12
C LEU A 109 4.46 -5.88 8.73
N LEU A 110 3.40 -6.04 7.93
CA LEU A 110 3.02 -7.35 7.39
C LEU A 110 4.08 -7.92 6.44
N MET A 111 4.62 -7.08 5.55
CA MET A 111 5.65 -7.46 4.57
C MET A 111 6.97 -7.90 5.17
N THR A 112 7.33 -7.28 6.28
CA THR A 112 8.63 -7.48 6.92
C THR A 112 8.56 -8.37 8.16
N ALA A 113 7.37 -8.91 8.47
CA ALA A 113 7.16 -9.84 9.57
C ALA A 113 7.94 -11.14 9.35
N GLY A 114 8.82 -11.48 10.30
CA GLY A 114 9.65 -12.70 10.22
C GLY A 114 10.73 -12.67 9.14
N ILE A 115 10.99 -11.52 8.51
CA ILE A 115 12.09 -11.35 7.55
C ILE A 115 13.32 -10.80 8.28
N ASP A 116 14.45 -11.47 8.08
CA ASP A 116 15.73 -11.06 8.64
C ASP A 116 16.24 -9.74 8.01
N GLY A 117 16.81 -8.87 8.84
CA GLY A 117 17.38 -7.59 8.44
C GLY A 117 17.36 -6.55 9.55
N GLY A 118 18.37 -5.67 9.58
CA GLY A 118 18.49 -4.59 10.56
C GLY A 118 17.65 -3.36 10.19
N SER A 119 17.39 -3.14 8.90
CA SER A 119 16.56 -2.03 8.40
C SER A 119 15.35 -2.49 7.59
N VAL A 120 14.36 -1.61 7.39
CA VAL A 120 13.19 -1.89 6.52
C VAL A 120 13.65 -2.17 5.09
N MET A 121 14.65 -1.45 4.60
CA MET A 121 15.22 -1.63 3.27
C MET A 121 15.79 -3.03 3.08
N GLU A 122 16.63 -3.49 4.02
CA GLU A 122 17.19 -4.84 3.99
C GLU A 122 16.11 -5.91 4.04
N LYS A 123 15.14 -5.76 4.95
CA LYS A 123 14.02 -6.70 5.04
C LYS A 123 13.24 -6.80 3.73
N LEU A 124 12.94 -5.66 3.09
CA LEU A 124 12.24 -5.65 1.80
C LEU A 124 13.04 -6.36 0.69
N LEU A 125 14.35 -6.14 0.62
CA LEU A 125 15.22 -6.80 -0.37
C LEU A 125 15.38 -8.30 -0.14
N ASN A 126 15.21 -8.76 1.11
CA ASN A 126 15.23 -10.17 1.49
C ASN A 126 13.90 -10.90 1.21
N ILE A 127 12.85 -10.19 0.81
CA ILE A 127 11.59 -10.83 0.39
C ILE A 127 11.82 -11.53 -0.96
N GLY A 128 11.62 -12.85 -0.98
CA GLY A 128 11.84 -13.66 -2.19
C GLY A 128 10.93 -13.29 -3.37
N SER A 129 9.61 -13.31 -3.16
CA SER A 129 8.62 -12.88 -4.15
C SER A 129 7.36 -12.34 -3.49
N ILE A 130 6.75 -11.39 -4.18
CA ILE A 130 5.50 -10.73 -3.80
C ILE A 130 4.47 -10.98 -4.88
N LYS A 131 3.26 -11.33 -4.45
CA LYS A 131 2.07 -11.39 -5.27
C LYS A 131 1.02 -10.42 -4.72
N LEU A 132 0.68 -9.40 -5.49
CA LEU A 132 -0.35 -8.42 -5.18
C LEU A 132 -1.67 -8.83 -5.82
N LEU A 133 -2.70 -9.07 -5.03
CA LEU A 133 -4.03 -9.49 -5.47
C LEU A 133 -5.06 -8.39 -5.26
N THR A 134 -6.06 -8.27 -6.14
CA THR A 134 -7.27 -7.48 -5.82
C THR A 134 -8.40 -8.37 -5.37
N THR A 135 -9.03 -8.01 -4.26
CA THR A 135 -10.35 -8.53 -3.89
C THR A 135 -11.42 -7.52 -4.30
N PRO A 136 -12.49 -7.92 -5.01
CA PRO A 136 -13.55 -6.99 -5.42
C PRO A 136 -14.43 -6.48 -4.26
N ILE A 137 -14.27 -7.00 -3.03
CA ILE A 137 -15.14 -6.64 -1.89
C ILE A 137 -14.29 -6.48 -0.62
N MET A 138 -13.99 -5.24 -0.21
CA MET A 138 -13.70 -4.92 1.19
C MET A 138 -14.22 -3.54 1.57
N SER A 139 -14.88 -3.48 2.72
CA SER A 139 -15.41 -2.26 3.33
C SER A 139 -14.36 -1.16 3.49
N LEU A 140 -14.80 0.09 3.35
CA LEU A 140 -14.10 1.39 3.30
C LEU A 140 -13.05 1.74 4.40
N LYS A 141 -12.53 0.78 5.17
CA LYS A 141 -11.64 1.04 6.32
C LYS A 141 -10.20 0.51 6.24
N GLN A 142 -9.72 -0.05 5.13
CA GLN A 142 -8.37 -0.66 5.11
C GLN A 142 -7.46 -0.18 3.97
N LEU A 143 -6.16 -0.11 4.30
CA LEU A 143 -5.12 0.78 3.78
C LEU A 143 -4.69 0.63 2.31
N CYS A 144 -4.18 1.76 1.81
CA CYS A 144 -3.78 2.08 0.44
C CYS A 144 -2.39 1.56 0.06
N MET A 145 -2.29 0.85 -1.07
CA MET A 145 -1.07 0.86 -1.90
C MET A 145 -1.38 1.62 -3.18
N THR A 146 -0.47 2.49 -3.61
CA THR A 146 -0.55 3.10 -4.94
C THR A 146 0.33 2.29 -5.88
N VAL A 147 -0.26 1.79 -6.97
CA VAL A 147 0.46 1.04 -8.01
C VAL A 147 0.58 1.93 -9.24
N LYS A 148 1.80 2.18 -9.70
CA LYS A 148 2.05 2.81 -11.01
C LYS A 148 2.83 1.84 -11.89
N GLN A 149 2.23 1.42 -12.99
CA GLN A 149 2.94 0.64 -14.01
C GLN A 149 3.92 1.57 -14.75
N LEU A 150 5.17 1.14 -14.88
CA LEU A 150 6.14 1.81 -15.74
C LEU A 150 6.14 1.10 -17.10
N ASN A 151 5.72 1.81 -18.14
CA ASN A 151 6.00 1.40 -19.51
C ASN A 151 7.39 1.94 -19.88
N LEU A 152 8.43 1.17 -19.59
CA LEU A 152 9.76 1.42 -20.17
C LEU A 152 9.70 0.92 -21.61
N ILE A 153 9.52 1.85 -22.55
CA ILE A 153 9.86 1.64 -23.96
C ILE A 153 11.40 1.68 -24.00
N ILE A 154 12.03 0.53 -24.20
CA ILE A 154 13.46 0.42 -24.54
C ILE A 154 13.54 0.22 -26.04
#